data_AF-A0A286Y4G2-F1
#
_entry.id   AF-A0A286Y4G2-F1
#
_cell.length_a   1.000
_cell.length_b   1.000
_cell.length_c   1.000
_cell.angle_alpha   90.00
_cell.angle_beta   90.00
_cell.angle_gamma   90.00
#
_symmetry.space_group_name_H-M   'P 1'
#
loop_
_entity.id
_entity.type
_entity.pdbx_description
1 polymer ?
#
loop_
_entity_poly.entity_id
_entity_poly.type
_entity_poly.pdbx_seq_one_letter_code
_entity_poly.pdbx_strand_id
1 'polypeptide(L)'
;MGRNKKKKRDGDDRRPRLVLSFDEEKRREYLTGFHKRKVERRKVAIEEIKQRLKEEQKKLREERHQEYLKMLAEREEALEEADELDQLVTAKTESVQYDHPNHTVTVTTISDLDLSGARLLGLPQPEQGAEDQSKEEATSVEKPTKALPKKSKDPLLSQRISNLTASLHAHSRKKAKRRRPRRAQDSMKKPPRATRTSKTQRRRLTGRTRHSGE
;
A
#
# COMPACT_ATOMS: atom_id res chain seq x y z
N MET A 1 26.23 -81.09 14.63
CA MET A 1 26.46 -79.88 13.81
C MET A 1 26.01 -80.20 12.38
N GLY A 2 25.06 -79.57 11.69
CA GLY A 2 24.04 -78.57 11.95
C GLY A 2 23.08 -78.68 10.74
N ARG A 3 21.76 -78.83 10.95
CA ARG A 3 20.80 -78.96 9.85
C ARG A 3 20.38 -77.57 9.38
N ASN A 4 20.75 -77.23 8.14
CA ASN A 4 20.38 -75.98 7.47
C ASN A 4 18.86 -75.85 7.34
N LYS A 5 18.27 -74.87 8.04
CA LYS A 5 16.88 -74.45 7.82
C LYS A 5 16.79 -73.68 6.50
N LYS A 6 16.18 -74.28 5.47
CA LYS A 6 15.75 -73.55 4.26
C LYS A 6 14.75 -72.46 4.68
N LYS A 7 15.11 -71.19 4.49
CA LYS A 7 14.19 -70.06 4.64
C LYS A 7 13.04 -70.24 3.64
N LYS A 8 11.80 -70.29 4.13
CA LYS A 8 10.62 -70.19 3.27
C LYS A 8 10.64 -68.81 2.63
N ARG A 9 10.44 -68.74 1.31
CA ARG A 9 10.22 -67.49 0.61
C ARG A 9 8.79 -67.07 0.93
N ASP A 10 8.65 -66.01 1.70
CA ASP A 10 7.35 -65.39 1.98
C ASP A 10 6.82 -64.82 0.67
N GLY A 11 5.90 -65.56 0.04
CA GLY A 11 5.22 -65.14 -1.16
C GLY A 11 4.05 -64.24 -0.78
N ASP A 12 4.31 -62.95 -0.61
CA ASP A 12 3.22 -61.96 -0.56
C ASP A 12 3.64 -60.60 -1.12
N ASP A 13 4.23 -60.58 -2.33
CA ASP A 13 4.48 -59.36 -3.10
C ASP A 13 3.21 -58.87 -3.84
N ARG A 14 2.01 -59.14 -3.30
CA ARG A 14 0.77 -58.60 -3.86
C ARG A 14 0.50 -57.26 -3.20
N ARG A 15 0.52 -56.18 -4.00
CA ARG A 15 0.18 -54.82 -3.54
C ARG A 15 -1.11 -54.88 -2.70
N PRO A 16 -1.10 -54.35 -1.47
CA PRO A 16 -2.25 -54.42 -0.59
C PRO A 16 -3.46 -53.78 -1.28
N ARG A 17 -4.62 -54.41 -1.16
CA ARG A 17 -5.87 -53.89 -1.74
C ARG A 17 -6.17 -52.54 -1.11
N LEU A 18 -6.32 -51.50 -1.92
CA LEU A 18 -6.69 -50.16 -1.46
C LEU A 18 -8.16 -50.18 -1.03
N VAL A 19 -8.39 -50.25 0.28
CA VAL A 19 -9.72 -50.16 0.87
C VAL A 19 -10.10 -48.68 0.97
N LEU A 20 -11.04 -48.25 0.11
CA LEU A 20 -11.62 -46.91 0.17
C LEU A 20 -12.79 -46.93 1.15
N SER A 21 -12.53 -46.59 2.41
CA SER A 21 -13.56 -46.32 3.41
C SER A 21 -13.97 -44.84 3.35
N PHE A 22 -15.27 -44.57 3.24
CA PHE A 22 -15.78 -43.21 3.32
C PHE A 22 -16.19 -42.90 4.76
N ASP A 23 -15.56 -41.90 5.36
CA ASP A 23 -16.01 -41.35 6.63
C ASP A 23 -17.41 -40.78 6.48
N GLU A 24 -18.38 -41.36 7.19
CA GLU A 24 -19.78 -40.93 7.09
C GLU A 24 -19.98 -39.47 7.49
N GLU A 25 -19.22 -38.97 8.46
CA GLU A 25 -19.29 -37.58 8.92
C GLU A 25 -18.85 -36.61 7.82
N LYS A 26 -17.69 -36.88 7.19
CA LYS A 26 -17.22 -36.10 6.03
C LYS A 26 -18.20 -36.19 4.87
N ARG A 27 -18.83 -37.35 4.66
CA ARG A 27 -19.90 -37.51 3.66
C ARG A 27 -21.13 -36.66 3.98
N ARG A 28 -21.56 -36.61 5.24
CA ARG A 28 -22.69 -35.78 5.71
C ARG A 28 -22.36 -34.29 5.56
N GLU A 29 -21.18 -33.86 5.94
CA GLU A 29 -20.71 -32.48 5.73
C GLU A 29 -20.57 -32.13 4.25
N TYR A 30 -20.11 -33.07 3.43
CA TYR A 30 -20.05 -32.87 1.99
C TYR A 30 -21.47 -32.68 1.42
N LEU A 31 -22.42 -33.53 1.78
CA LEU A 31 -23.80 -33.47 1.24
C LEU A 31 -24.64 -32.32 1.83
N THR A 32 -24.43 -31.90 3.06
CA THR A 32 -25.26 -30.85 3.70
C THR A 32 -24.56 -29.49 3.75
N GLY A 33 -23.23 -29.48 3.75
CA GLY A 33 -22.39 -28.30 3.91
C GLY A 33 -22.25 -27.41 2.68
N PHE A 34 -23.14 -27.49 1.68
CA PHE A 34 -23.09 -26.64 0.48
C PHE A 34 -23.10 -25.14 0.81
N HIS A 35 -23.87 -24.74 1.82
CA HIS A 35 -23.90 -23.35 2.28
C HIS A 35 -22.54 -22.92 2.88
N LYS A 36 -21.94 -23.78 3.73
CA LYS A 36 -20.61 -23.56 4.30
C LYS A 36 -19.57 -23.35 3.18
N ARG A 37 -19.49 -24.27 2.22
CA ARG A 37 -18.56 -24.16 1.06
C ARG A 37 -18.83 -22.95 0.17
N LYS A 38 -20.08 -22.51 0.05
CA LYS A 38 -20.42 -21.31 -0.73
C LYS A 38 -19.93 -20.05 -0.01
N VAL A 39 -20.07 -20.01 1.31
CA VAL A 39 -19.57 -18.90 2.13
C VAL A 39 -18.05 -18.89 2.16
N GLU A 40 -17.40 -20.05 2.33
CA GLU A 40 -15.94 -20.20 2.27
C GLU A 40 -15.38 -19.70 0.95
N ARG A 41 -15.91 -20.16 -0.19
CA ARG A 41 -15.47 -19.67 -1.51
C ARG A 41 -15.63 -18.15 -1.66
N ARG A 42 -16.71 -17.58 -1.14
CA ARG A 42 -16.90 -16.11 -1.14
C ARG A 42 -15.88 -15.41 -0.24
N LYS A 43 -15.60 -15.98 0.93
CA LYS A 43 -14.64 -15.43 1.89
C LYS A 43 -13.23 -15.45 1.29
N VAL A 44 -12.82 -16.57 0.70
CA VAL A 44 -11.54 -16.73 0.00
C VAL A 44 -11.41 -15.71 -1.12
N ALA A 45 -12.40 -15.59 -2.01
CA ALA A 45 -12.36 -14.60 -3.09
C ALA A 45 -12.28 -13.15 -2.58
N ILE A 46 -12.95 -12.83 -1.46
CA ILE A 46 -12.87 -11.50 -0.83
C ILE A 46 -11.48 -11.28 -0.22
N GLU A 47 -10.89 -12.28 0.42
CA GLU A 47 -9.58 -12.20 1.04
C GLU A 47 -8.47 -12.06 -0.02
N GLU A 48 -8.53 -12.81 -1.11
CA GLU A 48 -7.62 -12.67 -2.26
C GLU A 48 -7.68 -11.26 -2.86
N ILE A 49 -8.88 -10.71 -3.08
CA ILE A 49 -9.03 -9.34 -3.57
C ILE A 49 -8.44 -8.32 -2.59
N LYS A 50 -8.65 -8.52 -1.28
CA LYS A 50 -8.08 -7.64 -0.25
C LYS A 50 -6.55 -7.72 -0.20
N GLN A 51 -5.98 -8.91 -0.36
CA GLN A 51 -4.53 -9.10 -0.38
C GLN A 51 -3.91 -8.39 -1.58
N ARG A 52 -4.45 -8.59 -2.78
CA ARG A 52 -3.99 -7.89 -3.99
C ARG A 52 -4.03 -6.37 -3.83
N LEU A 53 -5.11 -5.84 -3.28
CA LEU A 53 -5.25 -4.40 -3.05
C LEU A 53 -4.22 -3.86 -2.04
N LYS A 54 -3.90 -4.62 -0.99
CA LYS A 54 -2.85 -4.26 -0.03
C LYS A 54 -1.46 -4.30 -0.65
N GLU A 55 -1.17 -5.30 -1.47
CA GLU A 55 0.09 -5.43 -2.18
C GLU A 55 0.30 -4.27 -3.16
N GLU A 56 -0.73 -3.90 -3.93
CA GLU A 56 -0.69 -2.73 -4.80
C GLU A 56 -0.43 -1.43 -4.01
N GLN A 57 -1.10 -1.25 -2.86
CA GLN A 57 -0.83 -0.10 -2.00
C GLN A 57 0.59 -0.10 -1.42
N LYS A 58 1.13 -1.28 -1.11
CA LYS A 58 2.49 -1.42 -0.59
C LYS A 58 3.51 -1.06 -1.66
N LYS A 59 3.35 -1.59 -2.88
CA LYS A 59 4.19 -1.26 -4.03
C LYS A 59 4.21 0.24 -4.31
N LEU A 60 3.04 0.88 -4.36
CA LEU A 60 2.96 2.34 -4.57
C LEU A 60 3.68 3.15 -3.48
N ARG A 61 3.66 2.67 -2.22
CA ARG A 61 4.39 3.32 -1.13
C ARG A 61 5.89 3.11 -1.25
N GLU A 62 6.30 1.90 -1.63
CA GLU A 62 7.70 1.54 -1.85
C GLU A 62 8.29 2.32 -3.02
N GLU A 63 7.59 2.40 -4.15
CA GLU A 63 7.97 3.22 -5.32
C GLU A 63 8.17 4.69 -4.92
N ARG A 64 7.19 5.29 -4.23
CA ARG A 64 7.32 6.66 -3.74
C ARG A 64 8.50 6.83 -2.78
N HIS A 65 8.74 5.84 -1.91
CA HIS A 65 9.86 5.91 -0.98
C HIS A 65 11.20 5.78 -1.70
N GLN A 66 11.30 4.91 -2.69
CA GLN A 66 12.48 4.78 -3.54
C GLN A 66 12.74 6.06 -4.34
N GLU A 67 11.71 6.67 -4.91
CA GLU A 67 11.81 7.98 -5.56
C GLU A 67 12.33 9.05 -4.60
N TYR A 68 11.79 9.09 -3.38
CA TYR A 68 12.28 10.01 -2.35
C TYR A 68 13.75 9.77 -2.00
N LEU A 69 14.17 8.51 -1.84
CA LEU A 69 15.57 8.17 -1.59
C LEU A 69 16.48 8.54 -2.76
N LYS A 70 16.02 8.37 -4.00
CA LYS A 70 16.76 8.82 -5.19
C LYS A 70 16.97 10.33 -5.19
N MET A 71 15.93 11.11 -4.90
CA MET A 71 16.06 12.57 -4.80
C MET A 71 17.05 13.00 -3.70
N LEU A 72 17.17 12.24 -2.62
CA LEU A 72 18.18 12.49 -1.60
C LEU A 72 19.58 12.13 -2.09
N ALA A 73 19.73 10.96 -2.72
CA ALA A 73 21.01 10.52 -3.29
C ALA A 73 21.51 11.47 -4.38
N GLU A 74 20.63 11.92 -5.28
CA GLU A 74 20.96 12.92 -6.32
C GLU A 74 21.44 14.24 -5.69
N ARG A 75 20.90 14.63 -4.53
CA ARG A 75 21.35 15.82 -3.82
C ARG A 75 22.69 15.60 -3.14
N GLU A 76 22.92 14.43 -2.55
CA GLU A 76 24.21 14.07 -1.93
C GLU A 76 25.30 14.00 -3.00
N GLU A 77 25.05 13.34 -4.13
CA GLU A 77 25.97 13.28 -5.28
C GLU A 77 26.32 14.69 -5.79
N ALA A 78 25.32 15.58 -5.93
CA ALA A 78 25.58 16.96 -6.34
C ALA A 78 26.43 17.76 -5.32
N LEU A 79 26.37 17.43 -4.02
CA LEU A 79 27.24 18.04 -3.01
C LEU A 79 28.64 17.45 -3.07
N GLU A 80 28.77 16.13 -3.25
CA GLU A 80 30.06 15.46 -3.41
C GLU A 80 30.79 15.97 -4.67
N GLU A 81 30.10 16.15 -5.79
CA GLU A 81 30.66 16.74 -7.02
C GLU A 81 31.16 18.18 -6.80
N ALA A 82 30.47 18.97 -5.97
CA ALA A 82 30.89 20.32 -5.64
C ALA A 82 32.14 20.31 -4.75
N ASP A 83 32.18 19.43 -3.75
CA ASP A 83 33.35 19.25 -2.87
C ASP A 83 34.57 18.76 -3.64
N GLU A 84 34.40 17.87 -4.63
CA GLU A 84 35.46 17.43 -5.53
C GLU A 84 35.99 18.58 -6.40
N LEU A 85 35.10 19.44 -6.91
CA LEU A 85 35.49 20.61 -7.69
C LEU A 85 36.27 21.61 -6.85
N ASP A 86 35.83 21.86 -5.61
CA ASP A 86 36.52 22.74 -4.67
C ASP A 86 37.91 22.19 -4.31
N GLN A 87 38.05 20.88 -4.11
CA GLN A 87 39.35 20.24 -3.91
C GLN A 87 40.28 20.41 -5.13
N LEU A 88 39.75 20.27 -6.35
CA LEU A 88 40.52 20.48 -7.58
C LEU A 88 40.91 21.95 -7.79
N VAL A 89 40.05 22.89 -7.39
CA VAL A 89 40.35 24.33 -7.44
C VAL A 89 41.42 24.66 -6.41
N THR A 90 41.24 24.28 -5.15
CA THR A 90 42.20 24.54 -4.07
C THR A 90 43.56 23.90 -4.33
N ALA A 91 43.62 22.68 -4.88
CA ALA A 91 44.86 22.02 -5.26
C ALA A 91 45.61 22.72 -6.41
N LYS A 92 44.93 23.46 -7.28
CA LYS A 92 45.54 24.20 -8.40
C LYS A 92 45.88 25.64 -8.04
N THR A 93 45.26 26.19 -7.01
CA THR A 93 45.42 27.60 -6.64
C THR A 93 46.55 27.76 -5.64
N GLU A 94 47.77 27.55 -6.11
CA GLU A 94 48.94 28.08 -5.42
C GLU A 94 48.91 29.61 -5.56
N SER A 95 48.88 30.33 -4.44
CA SER A 95 48.87 31.79 -4.44
C SER A 95 50.11 32.34 -5.15
N VAL A 96 49.91 33.14 -6.19
CA VAL A 96 51.03 33.65 -7.00
C VAL A 96 51.41 35.04 -6.53
N GLN A 97 52.64 35.19 -6.04
CA GLN A 97 53.23 36.48 -5.68
C GLN A 97 53.99 37.06 -6.88
N TYR A 98 53.62 38.27 -7.26
CA TYR A 98 54.28 39.03 -8.30
C TYR A 98 55.02 40.21 -7.68
N ASP A 99 56.35 40.20 -7.78
CA ASP A 99 57.19 41.27 -7.27
C ASP A 99 57.32 42.39 -8.31
N HIS A 100 56.87 43.59 -7.94
CA HIS A 100 56.93 44.77 -8.77
C HIS A 100 57.94 45.75 -8.14
N PRO A 101 58.59 46.64 -8.91
CA PRO A 101 59.71 47.44 -8.42
C PRO A 101 59.42 48.35 -7.20
N ASN A 102 58.14 48.62 -6.87
CA ASN A 102 57.75 49.44 -5.73
C ASN A 102 56.74 48.76 -4.78
N HIS A 103 56.31 47.53 -5.04
CA HIS A 103 55.34 46.80 -4.21
C HIS A 103 55.22 45.33 -4.65
N THR A 104 54.72 44.46 -3.78
CA THR A 104 54.42 43.07 -4.12
C THR A 104 52.90 42.88 -4.18
N VAL A 105 52.41 42.27 -5.26
CA VAL A 105 51.00 41.93 -5.44
C VAL A 105 50.84 40.42 -5.31
N THR A 106 50.08 39.98 -4.32
CA THR A 106 49.67 38.58 -4.18
C THR A 106 48.29 38.40 -4.79
N VAL A 107 48.17 37.56 -5.81
CA VAL A 107 46.86 37.19 -6.38
C VAL A 107 46.45 35.86 -5.75
N THR A 108 45.51 35.94 -4.81
CA THR A 108 44.87 34.79 -4.17
C THR A 108 43.47 34.59 -4.74
N THR A 109 43.01 33.35 -4.84
CA THR A 109 41.62 33.09 -5.20
C THR A 109 40.69 33.44 -4.05
N ILE A 110 39.42 33.67 -4.38
CA ILE A 110 38.39 34.13 -3.45
C ILE A 110 38.05 33.06 -2.40
N SER A 111 38.45 31.81 -2.64
CA SER A 111 38.26 30.65 -1.76
C SER A 111 39.19 30.67 -0.54
N ASP A 112 40.42 31.18 -0.70
CA ASP A 112 41.43 31.25 0.37
C ASP A 112 41.21 32.44 1.31
N LEU A 113 40.36 33.38 0.90
CA LEU A 113 39.93 34.52 1.70
C LEU A 113 38.74 34.09 2.56
N ASP A 114 38.96 33.96 3.87
CA ASP A 114 37.90 33.77 4.85
C ASP A 114 37.02 35.04 4.94
N LEU A 115 36.05 35.11 4.03
CA LEU A 115 35.02 36.15 3.97
C LEU A 115 33.89 35.91 4.97
N SER A 116 33.94 34.82 5.76
CA SER A 116 33.07 34.69 6.91
C SER A 116 33.38 35.89 7.81
N GLY A 117 32.37 36.72 8.09
CA GLY A 117 32.56 38.03 8.72
C GLY A 117 33.27 38.01 10.08
N ALA A 118 33.64 36.84 10.62
CA ALA A 118 34.43 36.66 11.83
C ALA A 118 35.75 37.44 11.81
N ARG A 119 36.54 37.37 10.73
CA ARG A 119 37.81 38.11 10.63
C ARG A 119 37.60 39.62 10.40
N LEU A 120 36.60 39.98 9.60
CA LEU A 120 36.25 41.38 9.33
C LEU A 120 35.66 42.11 10.54
N LEU A 121 35.02 41.38 11.47
CA LEU A 121 34.43 41.92 12.70
C LEU A 121 35.37 41.84 13.92
N GLY A 122 36.60 41.35 13.77
CA GLY A 122 37.57 41.25 14.87
C GLY A 122 37.17 40.27 15.98
N LEU A 123 36.34 39.27 15.69
CA LEU A 123 35.96 38.23 16.65
C LEU A 123 37.09 37.18 16.75
N PRO A 124 37.47 36.74 17.96
CA PRO A 124 38.51 35.73 18.12
C PRO A 124 38.06 34.40 17.50
N GLN A 125 38.99 33.75 16.80
CA GLN A 125 38.81 32.46 16.15
C GLN A 125 38.53 31.39 17.23
N PRO A 126 37.60 30.42 17.01
CA PRO A 126 37.47 29.30 17.93
C PRO A 126 38.73 28.43 17.84
N GLU A 127 39.53 28.46 18.90
CA GLU A 127 40.68 27.57 19.10
C GLU A 127 40.23 26.11 18.97
N GLN A 128 40.71 25.43 17.92
CA GLN A 128 40.65 23.98 17.80
C GLN A 128 41.76 23.39 18.68
N GLY A 129 41.39 22.94 19.88
CA GLY A 129 42.20 22.08 20.74
C GLY A 129 41.86 20.60 20.52
N ALA A 130 42.91 19.78 20.43
CA ALA A 130 42.96 18.41 19.94
C ALA A 130 42.46 17.30 20.90
N GLU A 131 42.12 16.14 20.29
CA GLU A 131 42.18 14.75 20.81
C GLU A 131 41.16 14.34 21.91
N ASP A 132 40.60 13.13 22.02
CA ASP A 132 40.54 11.88 21.24
C ASP A 132 39.51 10.94 21.95
N GLN A 133 39.00 9.95 21.23
CA GLN A 133 38.41 8.65 21.66
C GLN A 133 37.00 8.49 22.28
N SER A 134 36.18 7.77 21.49
CA SER A 134 35.44 6.55 21.87
C SER A 134 34.19 6.65 22.76
N LYS A 135 33.02 6.31 22.18
CA LYS A 135 32.31 5.03 22.41
C LYS A 135 30.93 5.03 21.78
N GLU A 136 30.61 3.90 21.16
CA GLU A 136 29.26 3.46 20.87
C GLU A 136 28.37 3.48 22.12
N GLU A 137 27.09 3.80 21.97
CA GLU A 137 26.02 2.80 22.15
C GLU A 137 24.63 3.46 21.99
N ALA A 138 23.74 2.68 21.39
CA ALA A 138 22.34 2.97 21.23
C ALA A 138 21.61 2.93 22.58
N THR A 139 20.76 3.92 22.89
CA THR A 139 19.58 3.69 23.74
C THR A 139 18.40 4.58 23.33
N SER A 140 17.35 3.88 22.91
CA SER A 140 15.95 4.29 22.86
C SER A 140 15.46 4.97 24.14
N VAL A 141 14.82 6.15 24.04
CA VAL A 141 13.69 6.50 24.93
C VAL A 141 12.67 7.34 24.15
N GLU A 142 11.48 6.75 24.04
CA GLU A 142 10.24 7.31 23.55
C GLU A 142 9.84 8.59 24.31
N LYS A 143 9.37 9.61 23.58
CA LYS A 143 8.56 10.69 24.15
C LYS A 143 7.21 10.78 23.42
N PRO A 144 6.13 11.06 24.16
CA PRO A 144 4.77 10.70 23.75
C PRO A 144 4.21 11.60 22.66
N THR A 145 3.55 10.96 21.71
CA THR A 145 2.79 11.57 20.62
C THR A 145 1.64 12.41 21.16
N LYS A 146 1.76 13.75 21.13
CA LYS A 146 0.57 14.62 21.15
C LYS A 146 -0.09 14.53 19.78
N ALA A 147 -1.05 13.61 19.65
CA ALA A 147 -1.81 13.41 18.43
C ALA A 147 -2.53 14.71 18.05
N LEU A 148 -2.17 15.28 16.89
CA LEU A 148 -2.93 16.36 16.27
C LEU A 148 -4.38 15.89 16.04
N PRO A 149 -5.38 16.77 16.17
CA PRO A 149 -6.77 16.41 15.93
C PRO A 149 -6.91 15.83 14.51
N LYS A 150 -7.32 14.56 14.41
CA LYS A 150 -7.51 13.80 13.14
C LYS A 150 -8.69 14.30 12.29
N LYS A 151 -9.21 15.49 12.59
CA LYS A 151 -10.30 16.14 11.89
C LYS A 151 -9.68 17.41 11.34
N SER A 152 -9.38 17.43 10.04
CA SER A 152 -9.11 18.69 9.35
C SER A 152 -10.27 19.61 9.66
N LYS A 153 -10.03 20.72 10.38
CA LYS A 153 -10.98 21.83 10.42
C LYS A 153 -11.35 22.10 8.96
N ASP A 154 -12.64 22.26 8.67
CA ASP A 154 -13.10 22.47 7.31
C ASP A 154 -12.20 23.54 6.67
N PRO A 155 -11.53 23.24 5.55
CA PRO A 155 -10.71 24.23 4.88
C PRO A 155 -11.59 25.47 4.71
N LEU A 156 -11.06 26.66 4.95
CA LEU A 156 -11.78 27.94 4.83
C LEU A 156 -12.19 28.14 3.35
N LEU A 157 -13.16 27.37 2.91
CA LEU A 157 -13.71 27.33 1.57
C LEU A 157 -15.00 28.12 1.63
N SER A 158 -15.15 29.04 0.69
CA SER A 158 -16.40 29.78 0.54
C SER A 158 -17.56 28.81 0.36
N GLN A 159 -18.75 29.19 0.87
CA GLN A 159 -19.96 28.38 0.80
C GLN A 159 -20.29 27.91 -0.64
N ARG A 160 -19.87 28.70 -1.64
CA ARG A 160 -20.02 28.36 -3.06
C ARG A 160 -19.15 27.16 -3.46
N ILE A 161 -17.92 27.09 -2.96
CA ILE A 161 -16.98 25.99 -3.25
C ILE A 161 -17.40 24.72 -2.50
N SER A 162 -17.85 24.83 -1.25
CA SER A 162 -18.33 23.68 -0.49
C SER A 162 -19.60 23.06 -1.09
N ASN A 163 -20.55 23.89 -1.54
CA ASN A 163 -21.77 23.42 -2.21
C ASN A 163 -21.48 22.77 -3.56
N LEU A 164 -20.56 23.34 -4.34
CA LEU A 164 -20.15 22.79 -5.63
C LEU A 164 -19.48 21.42 -5.46
N THR A 165 -18.51 21.30 -4.55
CA THR A 165 -17.81 20.04 -4.28
C THR A 165 -18.76 18.97 -3.74
N ALA A 166 -19.68 19.32 -2.83
CA ALA A 166 -20.72 18.42 -2.36
C ALA A 166 -21.64 17.93 -3.49
N SER A 167 -22.03 18.81 -4.42
CA SER A 167 -22.83 18.47 -5.59
C SER A 167 -22.09 17.50 -6.52
N LEU A 168 -20.83 17.80 -6.87
CA LEU A 168 -19.99 16.95 -7.70
C LEU A 168 -19.81 15.54 -7.10
N HIS A 169 -19.56 15.44 -5.79
CA HIS A 169 -19.47 14.16 -5.09
C HIS A 169 -20.82 13.41 -4.99
N ALA A 170 -21.95 14.12 -4.94
CA ALA A 170 -23.27 13.50 -4.99
C ALA A 170 -23.59 12.92 -6.37
N HIS A 171 -23.18 13.58 -7.45
CA HIS A 171 -23.36 13.10 -8.82
C HIS A 171 -22.45 11.91 -9.15
N SER A 172 -21.20 11.88 -8.66
CA SER A 172 -20.30 10.75 -8.89
C SER A 172 -20.77 9.47 -8.18
N ARG A 173 -21.32 9.58 -6.97
CA ARG A 173 -21.88 8.43 -6.22
C ARG A 173 -23.13 7.83 -6.87
N LYS A 174 -23.92 8.61 -7.63
CA LYS A 174 -25.14 8.14 -8.30
C LYS A 174 -24.86 7.18 -9.46
N LYS A 175 -23.66 7.19 -10.07
CA LYS A 175 -23.28 6.22 -11.11
C LYS A 175 -22.81 4.88 -10.54
N ALA A 176 -22.24 4.85 -9.32
CA ALA A 176 -21.74 3.62 -8.69
C ALA A 176 -22.77 2.91 -7.78
N LYS A 177 -23.83 3.57 -7.31
CA LYS A 177 -24.88 2.99 -6.43
C LYS A 177 -26.28 3.08 -7.02
N ARG A 178 -26.53 2.38 -8.13
CA ARG A 178 -27.89 1.95 -8.51
C ARG A 178 -28.35 0.67 -7.79
N ARG A 179 -27.78 0.35 -6.63
CA ARG A 179 -28.34 -0.61 -5.67
C ARG A 179 -28.64 0.10 -4.36
N ARG A 180 -29.91 0.45 -4.16
CA ARG A 180 -30.44 0.96 -2.89
C ARG A 180 -30.28 -0.13 -1.81
N PRO A 181 -29.80 0.17 -0.60
CA PRO A 181 -30.05 -0.70 0.55
C PRO A 181 -31.54 -0.56 0.87
N ARG A 182 -32.30 -1.65 0.75
CA ARG A 182 -33.70 -1.66 1.17
C ARG A 182 -33.73 -1.58 2.70
N ARG A 183 -34.16 -0.42 3.19
CA ARG A 183 -34.65 -0.22 4.56
C ARG A 183 -35.81 -1.20 4.77
N ALA A 184 -35.69 -2.07 5.77
CA ALA A 184 -36.76 -2.98 6.15
C ALA A 184 -37.89 -2.18 6.78
N GLN A 185 -38.99 -2.02 6.05
CA GLN A 185 -40.30 -1.66 6.56
C GLN A 185 -41.32 -2.38 5.68
N ASP A 186 -42.23 -3.06 6.34
CA ASP A 186 -43.28 -3.90 5.79
C ASP A 186 -44.07 -3.25 4.65
N SER A 187 -44.27 -4.02 3.59
CA SER A 187 -45.58 -4.16 2.93
C SER A 187 -45.45 -5.15 1.79
N MET A 188 -46.36 -6.12 1.84
CA MET A 188 -46.68 -7.08 0.80
C MET A 188 -46.63 -6.44 -0.59
N LYS A 189 -45.72 -6.91 -1.46
CA LYS A 189 -45.86 -7.07 -2.92
C LYS A 189 -44.49 -7.34 -3.57
N LYS A 190 -44.26 -8.58 -4.00
CA LYS A 190 -43.15 -8.92 -4.92
C LYS A 190 -43.47 -8.34 -6.32
N PRO A 191 -42.53 -7.76 -7.07
CA PRO A 191 -42.81 -7.26 -8.41
C PRO A 191 -43.06 -8.43 -9.38
N PRO A 192 -43.98 -8.30 -10.35
CA PRO A 192 -44.28 -9.37 -11.28
C PRO A 192 -43.09 -9.63 -12.20
N ARG A 193 -42.67 -10.90 -12.31
CA ARG A 193 -41.81 -11.36 -13.41
C ARG A 193 -42.64 -11.26 -14.69
N ALA A 194 -42.09 -10.59 -15.71
CA ALA A 194 -42.74 -10.18 -16.96
C ALA A 194 -43.28 -11.31 -17.86
N THR A 195 -43.50 -12.53 -17.36
CA THR A 195 -43.85 -13.69 -18.19
C THR A 195 -44.88 -14.65 -17.56
N ARG A 196 -45.53 -14.30 -16.44
CA ARG A 196 -46.62 -15.15 -15.88
C ARG A 196 -47.90 -14.35 -15.71
N THR A 197 -48.80 -14.44 -16.69
CA THR A 197 -50.19 -14.03 -16.53
C THR A 197 -50.86 -14.89 -15.44
N SER A 198 -51.71 -14.28 -14.61
CA SER A 198 -52.36 -15.00 -13.51
C SER A 198 -53.44 -15.96 -14.04
N LYS A 199 -53.75 -17.02 -13.29
CA LYS A 199 -54.80 -18.00 -13.63
C LYS A 199 -56.15 -17.33 -13.93
N THR A 200 -56.48 -16.27 -13.19
CA THR A 200 -57.70 -15.47 -13.35
C THR A 200 -57.68 -14.65 -14.64
N GLN A 201 -56.53 -14.09 -15.01
CA GLN A 201 -56.36 -13.33 -16.25
C GLN A 201 -56.48 -14.23 -17.49
N ARG A 202 -55.97 -15.48 -17.41
CA ARG A 202 -56.17 -16.49 -18.46
C ARG A 202 -57.64 -16.86 -18.63
N ARG A 203 -58.36 -17.07 -17.53
CA ARG A 203 -59.80 -17.40 -17.54
C ARG A 203 -60.66 -16.31 -18.19
N ARG A 204 -60.31 -15.04 -18.00
CA ARG A 204 -60.99 -13.91 -18.64
C ARG A 204 -60.75 -13.83 -20.15
N LEU A 205 -59.55 -14.20 -20.61
CA LEU A 205 -59.21 -14.18 -22.04
C LEU A 205 -59.80 -15.39 -22.80
N THR A 206 -59.89 -16.56 -22.16
CA THR A 206 -60.38 -17.79 -22.82
C THR A 206 -61.84 -18.11 -22.50
N GLY A 207 -62.48 -17.39 -21.59
CA GLY A 207 -63.88 -17.58 -21.21
C GLY A 207 -64.82 -16.84 -22.16
N ARG A 208 -65.15 -17.46 -23.31
CA ARG A 208 -66.33 -17.08 -24.10
C ARG A 208 -67.57 -17.28 -23.22
N THR A 209 -68.30 -16.21 -22.91
CA THR A 209 -69.69 -16.29 -22.48
C THR A 209 -70.50 -16.89 -23.64
N ARG A 210 -70.77 -18.19 -23.56
CA ARG A 210 -71.79 -18.82 -24.40
C ARG A 210 -73.12 -18.77 -23.64
N HIS A 211 -74.00 -17.91 -24.17
CA HIS A 211 -75.42 -18.13 -24.36
C HIS A 211 -76.33 -18.27 -23.12
N SER A 212 -77.29 -17.33 -23.03
CA SER A 212 -78.70 -17.68 -22.84
C SER A 212 -79.51 -16.63 -23.60
N GLY A 213 -79.98 -17.01 -24.80
CA GLY A 213 -81.18 -16.41 -25.35
C GLY A 213 -82.38 -17.08 -24.69
N GLU A 214 -83.28 -16.26 -24.17
CA GLU A 214 -84.73 -16.33 -24.24
C GLU A 214 -85.28 -14.97 -23.81
#